data_AF-A0A966J6W5-F1
#
_entry.id   AF-A0A966J6W5-F1
#
_cell.length_a   1.000
_cell.length_b   1.000
_cell.length_c   1.000
_cell.angle_alpha   90.00
_cell.angle_beta   90.00
_cell.angle_gamma   90.00
#
_symmetry.space_group_name_H-M   'P 1'
#
loop_
_entity.id
_entity.type
_entity.pdbx_description
1 polymer ?
#
loop_
_entity_poly.entity_id
_entity_poly.type
_entity_poly.pdbx_seq_one_letter_code
_entity_poly.pdbx_strand_id
1 'polypeptide(L)'
;MNRMDVTEKIISTKVSKGLKWEDIAKKVGQSKEWTTALCLGQMTATPAQAKAVGKIFGLNADEQKWLQVVPYKGSLPTPVPTDPLIYRWYE
;
A
#
# COMPACT_ATOMS: atom_id res chain seq x y z
N MET A 1 9.04 10.04 10.62
CA MET A 1 8.63 8.96 9.73
C MET A 1 7.23 8.51 10.13
N ASN A 2 6.28 8.52 9.19
CA ASN A 2 4.88 8.15 9.38
C ASN A 2 4.44 7.13 8.29
N ARG A 3 3.17 6.72 8.32
CA ARG A 3 2.60 5.77 7.34
C ARG A 3 2.68 6.26 5.89
N MET A 4 2.52 7.57 5.65
CA MET A 4 2.55 8.18 4.31
C MET A 4 3.95 8.11 3.70
N ASP A 5 4.99 8.40 4.49
CA ASP A 5 6.39 8.32 4.03
C ASP A 5 6.71 6.91 3.48
N VAL A 6 6.22 5.87 4.17
CA VAL A 6 6.39 4.47 3.73
C VAL A 6 5.63 4.18 2.44
N THR A 7 4.41 4.70 2.30
CA THR A 7 3.61 4.55 1.08
C THR A 7 4.26 5.24 -0.11
N GLU A 8 4.75 6.47 0.05
CA GLU A 8 5.47 7.20 -1.01
C GLU A 8 6.72 6.45 -1.46
N LYS A 9 7.50 5.91 -0.52
CA LYS A 9 8.66 5.07 -0.82
C LYS A 9 8.29 3.81 -1.60
N ILE A 10 7.20 3.13 -1.21
CA ILE A 10 6.69 1.95 -1.93
C ILE A 10 6.30 2.32 -3.36
N ILE A 11 5.56 3.41 -3.57
CA ILE A 11 5.12 3.87 -4.90
C ILE A 11 6.33 4.23 -5.76
N SER A 12 7.26 5.03 -5.23
CA SER A 12 8.48 5.42 -5.94
C SER A 12 9.28 4.19 -6.36
N THR A 13 9.51 3.25 -5.43
CA THR A 13 10.25 2.01 -5.72
C THR A 13 9.53 1.14 -6.75
N LYS A 14 8.19 1.04 -6.68
CA LYS A 14 7.39 0.32 -7.67
C LYS A 14 7.59 0.89 -9.07
N VAL A 15 7.52 2.22 -9.21
CA VAL A 15 7.68 2.92 -10.50
C VAL A 15 9.10 2.73 -11.03
N SER A 16 10.12 3.00 -10.23
CA SER A 16 11.52 2.89 -10.65
C SER A 16 11.91 1.46 -11.07
N LYS A 17 11.31 0.45 -10.46
CA LYS A 17 11.58 -0.97 -10.77
C LYS A 17 10.57 -1.60 -11.73
N GLY A 18 9.59 -0.85 -12.22
CA GLY A 18 8.56 -1.36 -13.14
C GLY A 18 7.73 -2.52 -12.57
N LEU A 19 7.54 -2.57 -11.25
CA LEU A 19 6.86 -3.70 -10.59
C LEU A 19 5.34 -3.68 -10.86
N LYS A 20 4.77 -4.88 -11.04
CA LYS A 20 3.32 -5.09 -11.18
C LYS A 20 2.71 -5.54 -9.87
N TRP A 21 1.50 -5.04 -9.56
CA TRP A 21 0.79 -5.38 -8.33
C TRP A 21 0.48 -6.87 -8.20
N GLU A 22 0.20 -7.53 -9.32
CA GLU A 22 -0.06 -8.98 -9.36
C GLU A 22 1.13 -9.81 -8.86
N ASP A 23 2.34 -9.44 -9.27
CA ASP A 23 3.56 -10.16 -8.86
C ASP A 23 3.90 -9.90 -7.39
N ILE A 24 3.59 -8.71 -6.90
CA ILE A 24 3.74 -8.36 -5.48
C ILE A 24 2.72 -9.16 -4.65
N ALA A 25 1.46 -9.21 -5.10
CA ALA A 25 0.39 -9.94 -4.42
C ALA A 25 0.69 -11.43 -4.26
N LYS A 26 1.23 -12.08 -5.31
CA LYS A 26 1.70 -13.47 -5.25
C LYS A 26 2.75 -13.69 -4.16
N LYS A 27 3.68 -12.74 -3.98
CA LYS A 27 4.73 -12.82 -2.95
C LYS A 27 4.20 -12.54 -1.54
N VAL A 28 3.17 -11.71 -1.41
CA VAL A 28 2.53 -11.36 -0.14
C VAL A 28 1.52 -12.43 0.30
N GLY A 29 1.02 -13.24 -0.64
CA GLY A 29 0.05 -14.31 -0.38
C GLY A 29 -1.37 -13.79 -0.17
N GLN A 30 -1.71 -12.67 -0.82
CA GLN A 30 -3.02 -12.00 -0.72
C GLN A 30 -3.53 -11.62 -2.11
N SER A 31 -4.77 -11.14 -2.20
CA SER A 31 -5.31 -10.64 -3.48
C SER A 31 -4.56 -9.39 -3.96
N LYS A 32 -4.66 -9.11 -5.27
CA LYS A 32 -4.08 -7.93 -5.89
C LYS A 32 -4.64 -6.66 -5.25
N GLU A 33 -5.95 -6.61 -5.04
CA GLU A 33 -6.68 -5.49 -4.46
C GLU A 33 -6.25 -5.24 -3.02
N TRP A 34 -6.19 -6.30 -2.19
CA TRP A 34 -5.77 -6.21 -0.80
C TRP A 34 -4.31 -5.74 -0.69
N THR A 35 -3.44 -6.32 -1.51
CA THR A 35 -2.00 -5.97 -1.50
C THR A 35 -1.76 -4.54 -1.97
N THR A 36 -2.51 -4.10 -3.00
CA THR A 36 -2.45 -2.71 -3.47
C THR A 36 -2.93 -1.77 -2.37
N ALA A 37 -4.06 -2.06 -1.71
CA ALA A 37 -4.57 -1.27 -0.60
C ALA A 37 -3.59 -1.21 0.59
N LEU A 38 -2.93 -2.32 0.93
CA LEU A 38 -1.85 -2.34 1.94
C LEU A 38 -0.71 -1.39 1.59
N CYS A 39 -0.25 -1.43 0.34
CA CYS A 39 0.85 -0.60 -0.14
C CYS A 39 0.46 0.88 -0.21
N LEU A 40 -0.80 1.17 -0.49
CA LEU A 40 -1.40 2.52 -0.47
C LEU A 40 -1.84 2.97 0.94
N GLY A 41 -1.43 2.26 1.98
CA GLY A 41 -1.64 2.68 3.36
C GLY A 41 -3.03 2.43 3.92
N GLN A 42 -3.89 1.67 3.22
CA GLN A 42 -5.29 1.42 3.61
C GLN A 42 -5.52 0.10 4.35
N MET A 43 -4.51 -0.77 4.43
CA MET A 43 -4.56 -2.05 5.15
C MET A 43 -3.42 -2.20 6.15
N THR A 44 -3.58 -3.19 7.03
CA THR A 44 -2.60 -3.62 8.03
C THR A 44 -2.01 -4.96 7.62
N ALA A 45 -0.69 -5.08 7.66
CA ALA A 45 0.04 -6.31 7.40
C ALA A 45 0.27 -7.12 8.68
N THR A 46 0.36 -8.43 8.55
CA THR A 46 1.02 -9.28 9.56
C THR A 46 2.54 -9.08 9.51
N PRO A 47 3.30 -9.52 10.54
CA PRO A 47 4.77 -9.43 10.51
C PRO A 47 5.39 -10.12 9.29
N ALA A 48 4.84 -11.27 8.88
CA ALA A 48 5.33 -12.01 7.71
C ALA A 48 5.08 -11.24 6.40
N GLN A 49 3.89 -10.64 6.25
CA GLN A 49 3.55 -9.82 5.09
C GLN A 49 4.39 -8.54 5.05
N ALA A 50 4.59 -7.87 6.18
CA ALA A 50 5.41 -6.67 6.28
C ALA A 50 6.87 -6.97 5.88
N LYS A 51 7.41 -8.13 6.30
CA LYS A 51 8.73 -8.59 5.88
C LYS A 51 8.82 -8.89 4.38
N ALA A 52 7.78 -9.51 3.81
CA ALA A 52 7.71 -9.78 2.36
C ALA A 52 7.70 -8.48 1.55
N VAL A 53 6.82 -7.53 1.92
CA VAL A 53 6.76 -6.17 1.33
C VAL A 53 8.09 -5.44 1.53
N GLY A 54 8.67 -5.51 2.72
CA GLY A 54 9.96 -4.90 3.02
C GLY A 54 11.10 -5.43 2.15
N LYS A 55 11.13 -6.73 1.87
CA LYS A 55 12.13 -7.32 0.94
C LYS A 55 11.95 -6.83 -0.50
N ILE A 56 10.72 -6.66 -0.96
CA ILE A 56 10.41 -6.21 -2.33
C ILE A 56 10.79 -4.74 -2.52
N PHE A 57 10.39 -3.89 -1.56
CA PHE A 57 10.52 -2.44 -1.67
C PHE A 57 11.76 -1.87 -0.95
N GLY A 58 12.60 -2.71 -0.35
CA GLY A 58 13.80 -2.25 0.36
C GLY A 58 13.46 -1.44 1.61
N LEU A 59 12.45 -1.88 2.37
CA LEU A 59 12.03 -1.22 3.59
C LEU A 59 12.87 -1.68 4.78
N ASN A 60 13.29 -0.72 5.61
CA ASN A 60 13.99 -0.98 6.87
C ASN A 60 13.02 -1.53 7.95
N ALA A 61 13.55 -1.88 9.12
CA ALA A 61 12.77 -2.49 10.19
C ALA A 61 11.65 -1.57 10.73
N ASP A 62 11.88 -0.26 10.81
CA ASP A 62 10.89 0.69 11.32
C ASP A 62 9.78 0.97 10.30
N GLU A 63 10.14 1.08 9.02
CA GLU A 63 9.17 1.16 7.91
C GLU A 63 8.28 -0.10 7.84
N GLN A 64 8.83 -1.28 8.17
CA GLN A 64 8.05 -2.52 8.28
C GLN A 64 7.10 -2.53 9.48
N LYS A 65 7.45 -1.88 10.60
CA LYS A 65 6.53 -1.73 11.73
C LYS A 65 5.34 -0.85 11.36
N TRP A 66 5.56 0.21 10.58
CA TRP A 66 4.48 1.07 10.08
C TRP A 66 3.45 0.33 9.23
N LEU A 67 3.84 -0.72 8.49
CA LEU A 67 2.90 -1.57 7.75
C LEU A 67 1.97 -2.39 8.68
N GLN A 68 2.37 -2.61 9.93
CA GLN A 68 1.65 -3.43 10.91
C GLN A 68 0.76 -2.57 11.84
N VAL A 69 0.83 -1.24 11.74
CA VAL A 69 -0.05 -0.33 12.45
C VAL A 69 -1.38 -0.20 11.69
N VAL A 70 -2.50 -0.24 12.42
CA VAL A 70 -3.82 0.01 11.82
C VAL A 70 -3.87 1.45 11.30
N PRO A 71 -4.04 1.65 9.99
CA PRO A 71 -4.07 3.00 9.43
C PRO A 71 -5.43 3.65 9.67
N TYR A 72 -5.45 4.98 9.67
CA TYR A 72 -6.68 5.70 9.42
C TYR A 72 -7.15 5.39 7.99
N LYS A 73 -8.36 4.85 7.87
CA LYS A 73 -8.91 4.43 6.58
C LYS A 73 -9.66 5.58 5.92
N GLY A 74 -9.54 5.66 4.60
CA GLY A 74 -10.09 6.74 3.81
C GLY A 74 -8.99 7.35 2.96
N SER A 75 -9.09 7.13 1.65
CA SER A 75 -8.14 7.64 0.67
C SER A 75 -8.64 8.89 -0.05
N LEU A 76 -9.86 9.35 0.26
CA LEU A 76 -10.47 10.51 -0.38
C LEU A 76 -10.20 11.78 0.44
N PRO A 77 -9.72 12.86 -0.20
CA PRO A 77 -9.49 14.13 0.48
C PRO A 77 -10.81 14.85 0.83
N THR A 78 -11.89 14.53 0.13
CA THR A 78 -13.22 15.13 0.28
C THR A 78 -14.30 14.04 0.32
N PRO A 79 -15.46 14.30 0.95
CA PRO A 79 -16.56 13.33 0.99
C PRO A 79 -17.09 12.96 -0.40
N VAL A 80 -17.12 13.94 -1.33
CA VAL A 80 -17.46 13.71 -2.74
C VAL A 80 -16.16 13.54 -3.51
N PRO A 81 -15.93 12.38 -4.18
CA PRO A 81 -14.75 12.18 -5.01
C PRO A 81 -14.72 13.16 -6.19
N THR A 82 -13.54 13.67 -6.54
CA THR A 82 -13.35 14.52 -7.72
C THR A 82 -12.70 13.79 -8.89
N ASP A 83 -12.03 12.66 -8.62
CA ASP A 83 -11.48 11.81 -9.66
C ASP A 83 -12.62 11.14 -10.46
N PRO A 84 -12.67 11.29 -11.80
CA PRO A 84 -13.78 10.78 -12.60
C PRO A 84 -13.96 9.27 -12.53
N LEU A 85 -12.87 8.50 -12.42
CA LEU A 85 -12.96 7.03 -12.34
C LEU A 85 -13.57 6.62 -11.01
N ILE A 86 -13.15 7.25 -9.90
CA ILE A 86 -13.68 6.97 -8.57
C ILE A 86 -15.12 7.49 -8.43
N TYR A 87 -15.45 8.64 -9.02
CA TYR A 87 -16.79 9.22 -8.96
C TYR A 87 -17.88 8.28 -9.52
N ARG A 88 -17.57 7.44 -10.51
CA ARG A 88 -18.49 6.41 -11.04
C ARG A 88 -18.91 5.34 -10.03
N TRP A 89 -18.18 5.20 -8.93
CA TRP A 89 -18.56 4.30 -7.85
C TRP A 89 -19.43 4.97 -6.78
N TYR A 90 -19.57 6.30 -6.84
CA TYR A 90 -20.35 7.10 -5.90
C TYR A 90 -21.73 7.50 -6.45
N GLU A 91 -21.88 7.57 -7.78
CA GLU A 91 -23.12 7.97 -8.46
C GLU A 91 -24.38 7.15 -8.10
#